data_AF-A0A2E4E1L1-F1
#
_entry.id   AF-A0A2E4E1L1-F1
#
_cell.length_a   1.000
_cell.length_b   1.000
_cell.length_c   1.000
_cell.angle_alpha   90.00
_cell.angle_beta   90.00
_cell.angle_gamma   90.00
#
_symmetry.space_group_name_H-M   'P 1'
#
loop_
_entity.id
_entity.type
_entity.pdbx_description
1 polymer ?
#
loop_
_entity_poly.entity_id
_entity_poly.type
_entity_poly.pdbx_seq_one_letter_code
_entity_poly.pdbx_strand_id
1 'polypeptide(L)'
;MKKIIWIDVGTHFAQEHSSLFGSNSSFYLYILKRFVGGKLLRRGKFVGLKDLRKIISSRSKIRKRENDFFTVFIDANPKIFFKKKNYLNASLAFNIALTSNSDLPFSITKLYLGNREEFSQGSSIFLEKENVYKDSYFSTLSLSAEVFFKQLKKYLDEKFNDYDVLLRVNCEGVEDDVIYSAHKNFEKKLKLICGALKDVEDIKGSLAYNNLNNYLIENKLIFEMFHSRIDSWKKAYAAILNLIENRK
;
A
#
# COMPACT_ATOMS: atom_id res chain seq x y z
N MET A 1 2.37 5.34 24.74
CA MET A 1 1.21 4.81 23.99
C MET A 1 1.73 4.08 22.77
N LYS A 2 1.28 2.83 22.56
CA LYS A 2 1.72 1.98 21.45
C LYS A 2 1.34 2.61 20.10
N LYS A 3 2.32 2.74 19.19
CA LYS A 3 2.12 3.32 17.84
C LYS A 3 1.65 2.26 16.84
N ILE A 4 0.94 2.67 15.80
CA ILE A 4 0.82 1.89 14.56
C ILE A 4 1.78 2.47 13.55
N ILE A 5 2.69 1.65 13.06
CA ILE A 5 3.52 1.99 11.90
C ILE A 5 2.73 1.59 10.65
N TRP A 6 2.22 2.57 9.92
CA TRP A 6 1.63 2.34 8.60
C TRP A 6 2.75 2.41 7.58
N ILE A 7 3.11 1.27 6.98
CA ILE A 7 4.07 1.20 5.89
C ILE A 7 3.29 1.04 4.59
N ASP A 8 3.39 2.02 3.68
CA ASP A 8 2.69 2.05 2.40
C ASP A 8 3.69 1.87 1.26
N VAL A 9 3.68 0.71 0.61
CA VAL A 9 4.57 0.38 -0.50
C VAL A 9 3.81 0.50 -1.81
N GLY A 10 4.36 1.28 -2.74
CA GLY A 10 3.66 1.69 -3.96
C GLY A 10 2.55 2.69 -3.63
N THR A 11 2.91 3.69 -2.82
CA THR A 11 1.99 4.70 -2.28
C THR A 11 1.23 5.44 -3.39
N HIS A 12 1.86 5.64 -4.54
CA HIS A 12 1.38 6.40 -5.69
C HIS A 12 0.87 7.78 -5.27
N PHE A 13 -0.43 8.03 -5.39
CA PHE A 13 -1.06 9.27 -4.97
C PHE A 13 -1.54 9.26 -3.51
N ALA A 14 -1.14 8.26 -2.73
CA ALA A 14 -1.57 7.97 -1.37
C ALA A 14 -3.11 7.93 -1.26
N GLN A 15 -3.78 7.26 -2.20
CA GLN A 15 -5.24 7.30 -2.35
C GLN A 15 -5.93 6.64 -1.15
N GLU A 16 -5.39 5.51 -0.70
CA GLU A 16 -5.84 4.69 0.42
C GLU A 16 -5.59 5.40 1.76
N HIS A 17 -4.42 6.01 1.92
CA HIS A 17 -4.17 6.88 3.06
C HIS A 17 -5.13 8.08 3.07
N SER A 18 -5.28 8.76 1.93
CA SER A 18 -6.14 9.93 1.78
C SER A 18 -7.63 9.59 1.95
N SER A 19 -8.04 8.37 1.68
CA SER A 19 -9.43 7.95 1.89
C SER A 19 -9.77 7.86 3.38
N LEU A 20 -8.78 7.69 4.26
CA LEU A 20 -8.93 7.77 5.72
C LEU A 20 -8.61 9.17 6.25
N PHE A 21 -7.42 9.69 5.98
CA PHE A 21 -6.87 10.89 6.62
C PHE A 21 -6.99 12.17 5.78
N GLY A 22 -7.33 12.08 4.49
CA GLY A 22 -7.62 13.24 3.64
C GLY A 22 -8.86 14.03 4.06
N SER A 23 -9.05 15.23 3.52
CA SER A 23 -10.13 16.14 3.92
C SER A 23 -11.54 15.53 3.79
N ASN A 24 -12.48 15.98 4.63
CA ASN A 24 -13.87 15.54 4.54
C ASN A 24 -14.50 15.92 3.19
N SER A 25 -14.23 17.13 2.69
CA SER A 25 -14.73 17.59 1.39
C SER A 25 -14.28 16.69 0.25
N SER A 26 -12.98 16.35 0.17
CA SER A 26 -12.45 15.43 -0.86
C SER A 26 -13.06 14.04 -0.75
N PHE A 27 -13.24 13.53 0.47
CA PHE A 27 -13.82 12.21 0.72
C PHE A 27 -15.29 12.12 0.27
N TYR A 28 -16.13 13.08 0.67
CA TYR A 28 -17.55 13.07 0.26
C TYR A 28 -17.72 13.37 -1.23
N LEU A 29 -16.88 14.23 -1.82
CA LEU A 29 -16.87 14.46 -3.27
C LEU A 29 -16.51 13.16 -4.02
N TYR A 30 -15.55 12.38 -3.52
CA TYR A 30 -15.20 11.09 -4.09
C TYR A 30 -16.36 10.09 -4.02
N ILE A 31 -17.02 9.99 -2.86
CA ILE A 31 -18.22 9.15 -2.69
C ILE A 31 -19.30 9.56 -3.69
N LEU A 32 -19.60 10.86 -3.81
CA LEU A 32 -20.63 11.36 -4.70
C LEU A 32 -20.32 11.00 -6.17
N LYS A 33 -19.07 11.24 -6.61
CA LYS A 33 -18.62 10.87 -7.97
C LYS A 33 -18.78 9.38 -8.23
N ARG A 34 -18.42 8.53 -7.27
CA ARG A 34 -18.55 7.06 -7.39
C ARG A 34 -20.01 6.61 -7.35
N PHE A 35 -20.85 7.26 -6.55
CA PHE A 35 -22.27 6.96 -6.48
C PHE A 35 -22.97 7.29 -7.80
N VAL A 36 -22.69 8.47 -8.38
CA VAL A 36 -23.21 8.86 -9.70
C VAL A 36 -22.66 7.93 -10.79
N GLY A 37 -21.35 7.66 -10.81
CA GLY A 37 -20.75 6.77 -11.80
C GLY A 37 -21.26 5.32 -11.73
N GLY A 38 -21.43 4.78 -10.53
CA GLY A 38 -21.91 3.40 -10.34
C GLY A 38 -23.41 3.26 -10.62
N LYS A 39 -24.24 4.20 -10.17
CA LYS A 39 -25.70 4.14 -10.32
C LYS A 39 -26.17 4.58 -11.71
N LEU A 40 -25.61 5.67 -12.24
CA LEU A 40 -26.06 6.29 -13.49
C LEU A 40 -25.32 5.72 -14.70
N LEU A 41 -24.02 5.45 -14.57
CA LEU A 41 -23.17 5.03 -15.69
C LEU A 41 -22.80 3.54 -15.64
N ARG A 42 -23.29 2.78 -14.64
CA ARG A 42 -22.95 1.36 -14.38
C ARG A 42 -21.44 1.09 -14.32
N ARG A 43 -20.64 2.07 -13.90
CA ARG A 43 -19.18 1.96 -13.81
C ARG A 43 -18.77 1.49 -12.41
N GLY A 44 -18.26 0.26 -12.32
CA GLY A 44 -17.74 -0.33 -11.08
C GLY A 44 -18.81 -0.93 -10.17
N LYS A 45 -18.38 -1.49 -9.04
CA LYS A 45 -19.27 -2.16 -8.09
C LYS A 45 -20.03 -1.15 -7.23
N PHE A 46 -21.36 -1.25 -7.20
CA PHE A 46 -22.21 -0.38 -6.41
C PHE A 46 -22.06 -0.65 -4.91
N VAL A 47 -21.95 0.41 -4.10
CA VAL A 47 -21.92 0.34 -2.64
C VAL A 47 -23.24 0.85 -2.08
N GLY A 48 -23.99 -0.03 -1.42
CA GLY A 48 -25.27 0.31 -0.83
C GLY A 48 -25.15 1.28 0.36
N LEU A 49 -26.26 1.97 0.68
CA LEU A 49 -26.31 2.97 1.76
C LEU A 49 -25.86 2.42 3.12
N LYS A 50 -26.22 1.17 3.44
CA LYS A 50 -25.81 0.50 4.70
C LYS A 50 -24.29 0.38 4.79
N ASP A 51 -23.63 0.02 3.69
CA ASP A 51 -22.19 -0.15 3.63
C ASP A 51 -21.48 1.19 3.63
N LEU A 52 -22.03 2.19 2.94
CA LEU A 52 -21.52 3.56 2.97
C LEU A 52 -21.54 4.14 4.39
N ARG A 53 -22.63 3.93 5.16
CA ARG A 53 -22.70 4.35 6.57
C ARG A 53 -21.61 3.68 7.41
N LYS A 54 -21.32 2.39 7.18
CA LYS A 54 -20.23 1.68 7.86
C LYS A 54 -18.86 2.25 7.51
N ILE A 55 -18.62 2.56 6.24
CA ILE A 55 -17.37 3.20 5.78
C ILE A 55 -17.18 4.56 6.45
N ILE A 56 -18.21 5.41 6.43
CA ILE A 56 -18.17 6.75 7.05
C ILE A 56 -17.91 6.65 8.56
N SER A 57 -18.63 5.77 9.25
CA SER A 57 -18.48 5.54 10.69
C SER A 57 -17.07 5.07 11.04
N SER A 58 -16.57 4.05 10.33
CA SER A 58 -15.22 3.51 10.55
C SER A 58 -14.15 4.56 10.28
N ARG A 59 -14.24 5.30 9.18
CA ARG A 59 -13.33 6.42 8.88
C ARG A 59 -13.32 7.46 9.99
N SER A 60 -14.49 7.86 10.49
CA SER A 60 -14.59 8.85 11.57
C SER A 60 -13.86 8.38 12.84
N LYS A 61 -14.05 7.11 13.22
CA LYS A 61 -13.35 6.50 14.36
C LYS A 61 -11.83 6.44 14.16
N ILE A 62 -11.38 5.99 12.99
CA ILE A 62 -9.95 5.89 12.65
C ILE A 62 -9.28 7.27 12.70
N ARG A 63 -9.91 8.30 12.11
CA ARG A 63 -9.38 9.67 12.08
C ARG A 63 -9.18 10.29 13.45
N LYS A 64 -10.06 9.99 14.42
CA LYS A 64 -9.89 10.46 15.81
C LYS A 64 -8.60 9.93 16.45
N ARG A 65 -7.99 8.91 15.85
CA ARG A 65 -6.77 8.23 16.30
C ARG A 65 -5.61 8.44 15.33
N GLU A 66 -5.67 9.45 14.47
CA GLU A 66 -4.62 9.78 13.49
C GLU A 66 -3.23 9.95 14.14
N ASN A 67 -3.17 10.60 15.31
CA ASN A 67 -1.93 10.79 16.07
C ASN A 67 -1.29 9.48 16.59
N ASP A 68 -1.99 8.35 16.49
CA ASP A 68 -1.46 7.05 16.84
C ASP A 68 -0.62 6.43 15.71
N PHE A 69 -0.78 6.93 14.49
CA PHE A 69 -0.08 6.43 13.32
C PHE A 69 1.26 7.12 13.12
N PHE A 70 2.25 6.33 12.72
CA PHE A 70 3.52 6.78 12.17
C PHE A 70 3.59 6.24 10.75
N THR A 71 3.59 7.14 9.77
CA THR A 71 3.41 6.79 8.36
C THR A 71 4.74 6.74 7.63
N VAL A 72 4.98 5.64 6.92
CA VAL A 72 6.17 5.41 6.11
C VAL A 72 5.70 5.17 4.68
N PHE A 73 6.01 6.08 3.77
CA PHE A 73 5.65 5.96 2.36
C PHE A 73 6.86 5.54 1.52
N ILE A 74 6.64 4.59 0.63
CA ILE A 74 7.63 4.11 -0.34
C ILE A 74 7.00 4.14 -1.72
N ASP A 75 7.66 4.82 -2.66
CA ASP A 75 7.23 4.87 -4.06
C ASP A 75 8.41 4.98 -5.00
N ALA A 76 8.38 4.22 -6.11
CA ALA A 76 9.47 4.19 -7.07
C ALA A 76 9.43 5.37 -8.07
N ASN A 77 8.26 5.96 -8.32
CA ASN A 77 8.06 6.97 -9.36
C ASN A 77 8.44 8.37 -8.85
N PRO A 78 9.59 8.94 -9.28
CA PRO A 78 10.05 10.24 -8.79
C PRO A 78 9.08 11.38 -9.14
N LYS A 79 8.40 11.31 -10.29
CA LYS A 79 7.45 12.36 -10.71
C LYS A 79 6.24 12.41 -9.80
N ILE A 80 5.73 11.26 -9.37
CA ILE A 80 4.65 11.19 -8.39
C ILE A 80 5.15 11.66 -7.02
N PHE A 81 6.29 11.13 -6.58
CA PHE A 81 6.89 11.41 -5.27
C PHE A 81 7.10 12.91 -5.03
N PHE A 82 7.79 13.59 -5.95
CA PHE A 82 8.13 15.01 -5.79
C PHE A 82 6.96 15.97 -6.06
N LYS A 83 5.91 15.52 -6.77
CA LYS A 83 4.74 16.38 -7.08
C LYS A 83 3.69 16.38 -5.97
N LYS A 84 3.55 15.28 -5.22
CA LYS A 84 2.43 15.13 -4.28
C LYS A 84 2.80 15.58 -2.87
N LYS A 85 2.06 16.58 -2.37
CA LYS A 85 2.15 17.06 -0.98
C LYS A 85 1.93 15.96 0.07
N ASN A 86 1.25 14.87 -0.28
CA ASN A 86 1.01 13.75 0.65
C ASN A 86 2.31 13.15 1.19
N TYR A 87 3.39 13.10 0.39
CA TYR A 87 4.69 12.61 0.85
C TYR A 87 5.34 13.54 1.89
N LEU A 88 5.09 14.85 1.81
CA LEU A 88 5.59 15.83 2.80
C LEU A 88 4.89 15.68 4.16
N ASN A 89 3.72 15.06 4.20
CA ASN A 89 2.95 14.84 5.43
C ASN A 89 3.22 13.47 6.07
N ALA A 90 4.02 12.62 5.41
CA ALA A 90 4.40 11.33 5.97
C ALA A 90 5.47 11.50 7.05
N SER A 91 5.53 10.57 8.01
CA SER A 91 6.61 10.59 9.01
C SER A 91 7.96 10.19 8.42
N LEU A 92 7.95 9.31 7.42
CA LEU A 92 9.08 8.98 6.55
C LEU A 92 8.58 8.81 5.11
N ALA A 93 9.37 9.22 4.13
CA ALA A 93 9.08 9.03 2.71
C ALA A 93 10.35 8.65 1.94
N PHE A 94 10.29 7.56 1.18
CA PHE A 94 11.41 7.02 0.41
C PHE A 94 11.04 6.92 -1.08
N ASN A 95 11.83 7.58 -1.94
CA ASN A 95 11.70 7.42 -3.39
C ASN A 95 12.63 6.32 -3.88
N ILE A 96 12.21 5.07 -3.75
CA ILE A 96 12.98 3.88 -4.12
C ILE A 96 12.05 2.81 -4.70
N ALA A 97 12.57 2.00 -5.61
CA ALA A 97 11.96 0.73 -5.99
C ALA A 97 12.41 -0.36 -5.02
N LEU A 98 11.47 -1.08 -4.41
CA LEU A 98 11.80 -2.30 -3.68
C LEU A 98 11.97 -3.46 -4.68
N THR A 99 12.97 -4.30 -4.44
CA THR A 99 13.29 -5.44 -5.31
C THR A 99 13.50 -6.73 -4.50
N SER A 100 13.49 -7.87 -5.19
CA SER A 100 13.74 -9.19 -4.59
C SER A 100 15.22 -9.59 -4.49
N ASN A 101 16.11 -8.86 -5.19
CA ASN A 101 17.50 -9.28 -5.36
C ASN A 101 18.33 -9.11 -4.07
N SER A 102 18.64 -10.22 -3.39
CA SER A 102 19.52 -10.24 -2.21
C SER A 102 21.00 -10.03 -2.55
N ASP A 103 21.42 -10.44 -3.75
CA ASP A 103 22.83 -10.46 -4.16
C ASP A 103 23.32 -9.06 -4.56
N LEU A 104 22.43 -8.25 -5.11
CA LEU A 104 22.62 -6.82 -5.38
C LEU A 104 21.63 -6.02 -4.53
N PRO A 105 21.93 -5.82 -3.23
CA PRO A 105 20.99 -5.21 -2.29
C PRO A 105 20.68 -3.75 -2.64
N PHE A 106 21.53 -3.11 -3.44
CA PHE A 106 21.37 -1.76 -3.93
C PHE A 106 21.80 -1.67 -5.40
N SER A 107 21.01 -1.00 -6.23
CA SER A 107 21.31 -0.80 -7.65
C SER A 107 20.57 0.41 -8.22
N ILE A 108 20.91 0.79 -9.46
CA ILE A 108 20.09 1.67 -10.28
C ILE A 108 19.29 0.77 -11.21
N THR A 109 17.96 0.82 -11.13
CA THR A 109 17.07 0.05 -11.99
C THR A 109 16.22 0.96 -12.88
N LYS A 110 15.51 0.34 -13.83
CA LYS A 110 14.53 1.01 -14.68
C LYS A 110 13.14 0.82 -14.09
N LEU A 111 12.44 1.92 -13.92
CA LEU A 111 10.99 1.93 -13.70
C LEU A 111 10.33 2.25 -15.05
N TYR A 112 9.81 1.23 -15.72
CA TYR A 112 9.13 1.36 -16.99
C TYR A 112 7.76 2.02 -16.82
N LEU A 113 7.47 3.02 -17.66
CA LEU A 113 6.30 3.87 -17.51
C LEU A 113 5.05 3.18 -18.04
N GLY A 114 4.04 3.01 -17.19
CA GLY A 114 2.75 2.49 -17.60
C GLY A 114 2.09 3.41 -18.62
N ASN A 115 1.72 2.89 -19.79
CA ASN A 115 1.18 3.64 -20.93
C ASN A 115 2.05 4.81 -21.38
N ARG A 116 3.38 4.78 -21.13
CA ARG A 116 4.31 5.88 -21.42
C ARG A 116 3.99 7.20 -20.70
N GLU A 117 3.19 7.15 -19.63
CA GLU A 117 2.78 8.34 -18.88
C GLU A 117 3.64 8.54 -17.62
N GLU A 118 4.21 9.74 -17.46
CA GLU A 118 5.09 10.08 -16.32
C GLU A 118 4.42 9.88 -14.94
N PHE A 119 3.10 10.04 -14.87
CA PHE A 119 2.31 9.97 -13.64
C PHE A 119 1.52 8.65 -13.51
N SER A 120 1.87 7.64 -14.30
CA SER A 120 1.17 6.35 -14.28
C SER A 120 1.44 5.60 -12.98
N GLN A 121 0.36 5.15 -12.35
CA GLN A 121 0.42 4.26 -11.18
C GLN A 121 0.82 2.84 -11.59
N GLY A 122 0.51 2.42 -12.83
CA GLY A 122 0.88 1.11 -13.36
C GLY A 122 2.30 1.05 -13.94
N SER A 123 3.23 1.83 -13.38
CA SER A 123 4.65 1.78 -13.77
C SER A 123 5.35 0.68 -12.99
N SER A 124 6.15 -0.16 -13.64
CA SER A 124 6.74 -1.36 -13.02
C SER A 124 8.23 -1.49 -13.32
N ILE A 125 8.94 -2.21 -12.46
CA ILE A 125 10.34 -2.62 -12.70
C ILE A 125 10.42 -3.85 -13.62
N PHE A 126 9.30 -4.52 -13.88
CA PHE A 126 9.18 -5.69 -14.74
C PHE A 126 8.74 -5.28 -16.14
N LEU A 127 9.41 -5.82 -17.17
CA LEU A 127 9.03 -5.59 -18.57
C LEU A 127 7.87 -6.47 -19.03
N GLU A 128 7.58 -7.51 -18.25
CA GLU A 128 6.52 -8.49 -18.48
C GLU A 128 5.13 -7.89 -18.31
N LYS A 129 5.01 -6.72 -17.66
CA LYS A 129 3.75 -6.02 -17.48
C LYS A 129 3.23 -5.49 -18.82
N GLU A 130 2.01 -5.87 -19.20
CA GLU A 130 1.46 -5.62 -20.55
C GLU A 130 1.47 -4.14 -21.00
N ASN A 131 1.41 -3.21 -20.06
CA ASN A 131 1.26 -1.78 -20.34
C ASN A 131 2.57 -0.98 -20.23
N VAL A 132 3.74 -1.62 -20.16
CA VAL A 132 5.04 -0.92 -20.08
C VAL A 132 5.90 -1.16 -21.32
N TYR A 133 6.88 -0.29 -21.56
CA TYR A 133 7.72 -0.33 -22.77
C TYR A 133 9.20 -0.08 -22.46
N LYS A 134 10.09 -0.85 -23.10
CA LYS A 134 11.54 -0.82 -22.86
C LYS A 134 12.21 0.53 -23.11
N ASP A 135 11.67 1.32 -24.03
CA ASP A 135 12.15 2.64 -24.42
C ASP A 135 11.57 3.78 -23.56
N SER A 136 10.65 3.48 -22.63
CA SER A 136 9.96 4.46 -21.80
C SER A 136 10.15 4.12 -20.32
N TYR A 137 11.13 4.76 -19.68
CA TYR A 137 11.45 4.51 -18.28
C TYR A 137 12.06 5.73 -17.57
N PHE A 138 11.99 5.71 -16.25
CA PHE A 138 12.89 6.49 -15.40
C PHE A 138 13.96 5.59 -14.80
N SER A 139 15.18 6.10 -14.64
CA SER A 139 16.15 5.49 -13.74
C SER A 139 15.76 5.81 -12.31
N THR A 140 15.70 4.79 -11.45
CA THR A 140 15.37 4.94 -10.03
C THR A 140 16.31 4.11 -9.18
N LEU A 141 16.50 4.51 -7.92
CA LEU A 141 17.26 3.72 -6.97
C LEU A 141 16.44 2.50 -6.58
N SER A 142 17.04 1.32 -6.66
CA SER A 142 16.48 0.08 -6.14
C SER A 142 17.21 -0.36 -4.88
N LEU A 143 16.42 -0.90 -3.94
CA LEU A 143 16.92 -1.53 -2.73
C LEU A 143 16.17 -2.83 -2.51
N SER A 144 16.85 -3.87 -2.06
CA SER A 144 16.17 -5.13 -1.74
C SER A 144 15.18 -4.93 -0.59
N ALA A 145 14.00 -5.52 -0.71
CA ALA A 145 12.96 -5.43 0.31
C ALA A 145 13.49 -5.93 1.67
N GLU A 146 14.27 -7.00 1.68
CA GLU A 146 14.88 -7.54 2.90
C GLU A 146 15.78 -6.51 3.60
N VAL A 147 16.69 -5.87 2.86
CA VAL A 147 17.60 -4.88 3.43
C VAL A 147 16.82 -3.65 3.91
N PHE A 148 15.86 -3.18 3.12
CA PHE A 148 15.01 -2.06 3.50
C PHE A 148 14.28 -2.32 4.82
N PHE A 149 13.56 -3.44 4.93
CA PHE A 149 12.77 -3.75 6.12
C PHE A 149 13.64 -4.05 7.34
N LYS A 150 14.82 -4.64 7.16
CA LYS A 150 15.81 -4.82 8.24
C LYS A 150 16.26 -3.48 8.82
N GLN A 151 16.62 -2.52 7.97
CA GLN A 151 17.05 -1.20 8.42
C GLN A 151 15.90 -0.39 9.01
N LEU A 152 14.72 -0.46 8.39
CA LEU A 152 13.53 0.21 8.90
C LEU A 152 13.14 -0.30 10.29
N LYS A 153 13.16 -1.62 10.50
CA LYS A 153 12.92 -2.23 11.81
C LYS A 153 13.88 -1.68 12.86
N LYS A 154 15.19 -1.67 12.57
CA LYS A 154 16.21 -1.14 13.49
C LYS A 154 15.88 0.30 13.91
N TYR A 155 15.62 1.18 12.94
CA TYR A 155 15.24 2.56 13.21
C TYR A 155 13.95 2.67 14.06
N LEU A 156 12.93 1.86 13.77
CA LEU A 156 11.66 1.90 14.50
C LEU A 156 11.79 1.37 15.93
N ASP A 157 12.59 0.33 16.16
CA ASP A 157 12.88 -0.22 17.48
C ASP A 157 13.66 0.77 18.36
N GLU A 158 14.58 1.54 17.76
CA GLU A 158 15.28 2.64 18.46
C GLU A 158 14.34 3.80 18.79
N LYS A 159 13.36 4.08 17.91
CA LYS A 159 12.45 5.22 18.04
C LYS A 159 11.25 4.96 18.97
N PHE A 160 10.76 3.73 19.03
CA PHE A 160 9.52 3.38 19.72
C PHE A 160 9.69 2.18 20.63
N ASN A 161 9.35 2.34 21.91
CA ASN A 161 9.36 1.23 22.87
C ASN A 161 8.45 0.06 22.44
N ASP A 162 7.27 0.36 21.89
CA ASP A 162 6.38 -0.65 21.33
C ASP A 162 5.50 -0.09 20.21
N TYR A 163 5.22 -0.95 19.23
CA TYR A 163 4.44 -0.64 18.03
C TYR A 163 3.90 -1.92 17.37
N ASP A 164 2.81 -1.75 16.63
CA ASP A 164 2.29 -2.72 15.66
C ASP A 164 2.49 -2.17 14.23
N VAL A 165 2.59 -3.06 13.25
CA VAL A 165 2.78 -2.72 11.83
C VAL A 165 1.52 -3.05 11.05
N LEU A 166 1.04 -2.03 10.32
CA LEU A 166 0.08 -2.12 9.23
C LEU A 166 0.86 -1.97 7.93
N LEU A 167 0.91 -3.01 7.11
CA LEU A 167 1.54 -2.97 5.80
C LEU A 167 0.46 -2.81 4.73
N ARG A 168 0.55 -1.77 3.89
CA ARG A 168 -0.24 -1.65 2.66
C ARG A 168 0.67 -1.84 1.45
N VAL A 169 0.30 -2.73 0.52
CA VAL A 169 1.09 -3.04 -0.67
C VAL A 169 0.29 -2.84 -1.98
N ASN A 170 0.91 -2.19 -2.95
CA ASN A 170 0.47 -2.12 -4.34
C ASN A 170 1.67 -1.69 -5.20
N CYS A 171 2.60 -2.62 -5.45
CA CYS A 171 3.91 -2.32 -6.02
C CYS A 171 4.23 -3.16 -7.25
N GLU A 172 3.20 -3.43 -8.06
CA GLU A 172 3.30 -3.77 -9.47
C GLU A 172 4.16 -5.02 -9.71
N GLY A 173 3.96 -6.06 -8.88
CA GLY A 173 4.56 -7.40 -9.02
C GLY A 173 5.56 -7.78 -7.91
N VAL A 174 5.93 -6.85 -7.03
CA VAL A 174 6.88 -7.09 -5.92
C VAL A 174 6.17 -7.35 -4.57
N GLU A 175 4.84 -7.50 -4.56
CA GLU A 175 4.05 -7.57 -3.34
C GLU A 175 4.42 -8.77 -2.45
N ASP A 176 4.70 -9.92 -3.06
CA ASP A 176 5.17 -11.13 -2.38
C ASP A 176 6.50 -10.88 -1.66
N ASP A 177 7.52 -10.38 -2.33
CA ASP A 177 8.84 -10.11 -1.74
C ASP A 177 8.76 -9.09 -0.61
N VAL A 178 7.91 -8.07 -0.77
CA VAL A 178 7.61 -7.07 0.25
C VAL A 178 6.95 -7.71 1.47
N ILE A 179 5.94 -8.56 1.26
CA ILE A 179 5.24 -9.27 2.34
C ILE A 179 6.20 -10.21 3.08
N TYR A 180 6.97 -11.03 2.36
CA TYR A 180 7.92 -11.97 2.94
C TYR A 180 8.97 -11.24 3.78
N SER A 181 9.54 -10.16 3.22
CA SER A 181 10.57 -9.36 3.89
C SER A 181 10.02 -8.63 5.12
N ALA A 182 8.82 -8.06 5.02
CA ALA A 182 8.17 -7.40 6.15
C ALA A 182 7.84 -8.41 7.26
N HIS A 183 7.30 -9.58 6.93
CA HIS A 183 6.98 -10.62 7.91
C HIS A 183 8.24 -11.17 8.58
N LYS A 184 9.29 -11.47 7.82
CA LYS A 184 10.58 -11.93 8.34
C LYS A 184 11.17 -10.96 9.37
N ASN A 185 11.03 -9.65 9.15
CA ASN A 185 11.64 -8.65 10.03
C ASN A 185 10.73 -8.23 11.18
N PHE A 186 9.45 -7.97 10.94
CA PHE A 186 8.54 -7.50 12.00
C PHE A 186 7.88 -8.63 12.79
N GLU A 187 7.88 -9.86 12.26
CA GLU A 187 7.33 -11.05 12.91
C GLU A 187 5.94 -10.77 13.51
N LYS A 188 5.78 -11.00 14.81
CA LYS A 188 4.55 -10.77 15.57
C LYS A 188 4.09 -9.31 15.60
N LYS A 189 4.94 -8.33 15.26
CA LYS A 189 4.54 -6.92 15.14
C LYS A 189 3.80 -6.66 13.83
N LEU A 190 3.95 -7.47 12.78
CA LEU A 190 3.12 -7.36 11.57
C LEU A 190 1.71 -7.89 11.86
N LYS A 191 0.76 -6.98 12.04
CA LYS A 191 -0.60 -7.32 12.47
C LYS A 191 -1.64 -7.34 11.37
N LEU A 192 -1.44 -6.53 10.33
CA LEU A 192 -2.39 -6.40 9.24
C LEU A 192 -1.65 -6.09 7.96
N ILE A 193 -1.98 -6.83 6.90
CA ILE A 193 -1.57 -6.56 5.53
C ILE A 193 -2.82 -6.13 4.76
N CYS A 194 -2.70 -5.08 3.96
CA CYS A 194 -3.76 -4.59 3.09
C CYS A 194 -3.21 -4.33 1.69
N GLY A 195 -4.07 -4.33 0.66
CA GLY A 195 -3.61 -3.97 -0.69
C GLY A 195 -4.30 -4.72 -1.81
N ALA A 196 -3.58 -4.87 -2.92
CA ALA A 196 -3.95 -5.72 -4.04
C ALA A 196 -2.77 -6.62 -4.41
N LEU A 197 -3.02 -7.90 -4.65
CA LEU A 197 -1.98 -8.89 -4.98
C LEU A 197 -2.07 -9.38 -6.45
N LYS A 198 -2.96 -8.77 -7.23
CA LYS A 198 -3.26 -9.21 -8.61
C LYS A 198 -2.02 -9.13 -9.50
N ASP A 199 -1.18 -8.11 -9.33
CA ASP A 199 0.01 -7.93 -10.16
C ASP A 199 1.06 -9.04 -9.93
N VAL A 200 1.06 -9.72 -8.78
CA VAL A 200 1.88 -10.93 -8.59
C VAL A 200 1.45 -12.02 -9.56
N GLU A 201 0.14 -12.24 -9.73
CA GLU A 201 -0.35 -13.22 -10.71
C GLU A 201 -0.09 -12.76 -12.14
N ASP A 202 -0.42 -11.51 -12.45
CA ASP A 202 -0.28 -10.97 -13.81
C ASP A 202 1.19 -10.97 -14.30
N ILE A 203 2.16 -10.76 -13.39
CA ILE A 203 3.58 -10.61 -13.75
C ILE A 203 4.39 -11.89 -13.49
N LYS A 204 4.19 -12.53 -12.33
CA LYS A 204 4.96 -13.71 -11.90
C LYS A 204 4.22 -15.04 -12.12
N GLY A 205 2.96 -14.99 -12.54
CA GLY A 205 2.13 -16.15 -12.85
C GLY A 205 1.40 -16.74 -11.65
N SER A 206 0.42 -17.61 -11.94
CA SER A 206 -0.46 -18.20 -10.91
C SER A 206 0.27 -19.04 -9.86
N LEU A 207 1.43 -19.63 -10.18
CA LEU A 207 2.23 -20.36 -9.19
C LEU A 207 2.74 -19.44 -8.08
N ALA A 208 3.32 -18.28 -8.44
CA ALA A 208 3.81 -17.30 -7.46
C ALA A 208 2.65 -16.75 -6.61
N TYR A 209 1.52 -16.45 -7.25
CA TYR A 209 0.32 -15.99 -6.57
C TYR A 209 -0.24 -17.04 -5.58
N ASN A 210 -0.31 -18.32 -5.98
CA ASN A 210 -0.75 -19.39 -5.09
C ASN A 210 0.21 -19.60 -3.93
N ASN A 211 1.53 -19.52 -4.18
CA ASN A 211 2.54 -19.60 -3.11
C ASN A 211 2.37 -18.45 -2.10
N LEU A 212 2.12 -17.23 -2.57
CA LEU A 212 1.85 -16.08 -1.70
C LEU A 212 0.59 -16.30 -0.85
N ASN A 213 -0.50 -16.77 -1.45
CA ASN A 213 -1.73 -17.05 -0.70
C ASN A 213 -1.52 -18.16 0.34
N ASN A 214 -0.84 -19.24 -0.01
CA ASN A 214 -0.49 -20.31 0.92
C ASN A 214 0.37 -19.78 2.07
N TYR A 215 1.37 -18.96 1.76
CA TYR A 215 2.22 -18.33 2.77
C TYR A 215 1.42 -17.49 3.75
N LEU A 216 0.46 -16.67 3.28
CA LEU A 216 -0.42 -15.88 4.15
C LEU A 216 -1.25 -16.78 5.09
N ILE A 217 -1.78 -17.89 4.58
CA ILE A 217 -2.61 -18.85 5.34
C ILE A 217 -1.76 -19.59 6.38
N GLU A 218 -0.64 -20.18 5.97
CA GLU A 218 0.25 -20.97 6.83
C GLU A 218 0.81 -20.14 7.98
N ASN A 219 1.16 -18.89 7.71
CA ASN A 219 1.69 -17.96 8.70
C ASN A 219 0.60 -17.17 9.45
N LYS A 220 -0.69 -17.44 9.18
CA LYS A 220 -1.84 -16.78 9.81
C LYS A 220 -1.79 -15.25 9.70
N LEU A 221 -1.30 -14.76 8.55
CA LEU A 221 -1.20 -13.34 8.27
C LEU A 221 -2.56 -12.82 7.78
N ILE A 222 -3.07 -11.79 8.45
CA ILE A 222 -4.34 -11.18 8.08
C ILE A 222 -4.11 -10.30 6.84
N PHE A 223 -4.75 -10.67 5.73
CA PHE A 223 -4.78 -9.88 4.52
C PHE A 223 -6.19 -9.38 4.22
N GLU A 224 -6.33 -8.09 3.94
CA GLU A 224 -7.58 -7.49 3.48
C GLU A 224 -7.38 -6.67 2.22
N MET A 225 -8.22 -6.91 1.21
CA MET A 225 -8.14 -6.15 -0.02
C MET A 225 -8.41 -4.66 0.25
N PHE A 226 -7.50 -3.80 -0.19
CA PHE A 226 -7.61 -2.35 -0.02
C PHE A 226 -7.01 -1.61 -1.21
N HIS A 227 -7.89 -1.02 -2.02
CA HIS A 227 -7.51 -0.20 -3.17
C HIS A 227 -8.37 1.06 -3.24
N SER A 228 -8.02 1.98 -4.13
CA SER A 228 -8.70 3.28 -4.28
C SER A 228 -10.21 3.20 -4.52
N ARG A 229 -10.76 2.08 -4.97
CA ARG A 229 -12.21 1.90 -5.17
C ARG A 229 -12.93 1.59 -3.86
N ILE A 230 -14.08 2.24 -3.69
CA ILE A 230 -14.87 2.26 -2.44
C ILE A 230 -15.41 0.89 -2.01
N ASP A 231 -15.54 -0.06 -2.92
CA ASP A 231 -16.03 -1.40 -2.64
C ASP A 231 -15.05 -2.24 -1.80
N SER A 232 -13.76 -1.87 -1.78
CA SER A 232 -12.77 -2.48 -0.88
C SER A 232 -12.77 -1.86 0.53
N TRP A 233 -13.21 -0.61 0.67
CA TRP A 233 -12.98 0.19 1.88
C TRP A 233 -13.69 -0.35 3.12
N LYS A 234 -14.87 -0.94 2.98
CA LYS A 234 -15.65 -1.41 4.14
C LYS A 234 -14.89 -2.45 4.98
N LYS A 235 -14.28 -3.45 4.33
CA LYS A 235 -13.54 -4.51 5.02
C LYS A 235 -12.20 -3.99 5.53
N ALA A 236 -11.45 -3.30 4.67
CA ALA A 236 -10.17 -2.69 5.03
C ALA A 236 -10.29 -1.75 6.24
N TYR A 237 -11.30 -0.87 6.26
CA TYR A 237 -11.49 0.07 7.37
C TYR A 237 -11.90 -0.66 8.66
N ALA A 238 -12.71 -1.71 8.55
CA ALA A 238 -13.05 -2.52 9.72
C ALA A 238 -11.82 -3.23 10.30
N ALA A 239 -10.95 -3.78 9.44
CA ALA A 239 -9.71 -4.42 9.88
C ALA A 239 -8.73 -3.42 10.52
N ILE A 240 -8.57 -2.23 9.93
CA ILE A 240 -7.76 -1.16 10.52
C ILE A 240 -8.35 -0.74 11.87
N LEU A 241 -9.68 -0.58 11.97
CA LEU A 241 -10.33 -0.24 13.23
C LEU A 241 -10.12 -1.32 14.30
N ASN A 242 -10.24 -2.60 13.93
CA ASN A 242 -9.94 -3.72 14.82
C ASN A 242 -8.48 -3.69 15.30
N LEU A 243 -7.53 -3.33 14.43
CA LEU A 243 -6.13 -3.13 14.81
C LEU A 243 -5.97 -1.98 15.80
N ILE A 244 -6.76 -0.90 15.69
CA ILE A 244 -6.76 0.22 16.64
C ILE A 244 -7.34 -0.19 18.00
N GLU A 245 -8.46 -0.93 17.99
CA GLU A 245 -9.23 -1.27 19.19
C GLU A 245 -8.57 -2.40 20.00
N ASN A 246 -7.84 -3.32 19.36
CA ASN A 246 -7.18 -4.45 20.02
C ASN A 246 -5.75 -4.17 20.51
N ARG A 247 -5.33 -2.90 20.55
CA ARG A 247 -4.03 -2.53 21.12
C ARG A 247 -4.11 -2.64 22.64
N LYS A 248 -3.59 -3.74 23.16
CA LYS A 248 -3.20 -3.83 24.58
C LYS A 248 -1.90 -3.07 24.79
#